data_AF-A0AA35PRC6-F1
#
_entry.id   AF-A0AA35PRC6-F1
#
_cell.length_a   1.000
_cell.length_b   1.000
_cell.length_c   1.000
_cell.angle_alpha   90.00
_cell.angle_beta   90.00
_cell.angle_gamma   90.00
#
_symmetry.space_group_name_H-M   'P 1'
#
loop_
_entity.id
_entity.type
_entity.pdbx_description
1 polymer ?
#
loop_
_entity_poly.entity_id
_entity_poly.type
_entity_poly.pdbx_seq_one_letter_code
_entity_poly.pdbx_strand_id
1 'polypeptide(L)'
;MIVIILQVICSLVVWLSLYGGFLYRNKHRSPEWSCRLVTLLHGLIVTFFSGYIALIDGPWPLTHAGYPNTALQVCLMCLSLGYFLFDLSWCIYFQSEGNLMLSHHMLSVSGLAFVLMIGKSATEINAVVFVSEITNPLLQLRWFLREMGSYHNLLGDVVDYLFVFLFLGLRIAGGAWIVQSVMTSPNTIWMLRGGVLAMYVVSWAFMLDILSFARRKTTKKYFAWKNEKMKGKFPKENGHLPKC
;
A
#
# COMPACT_ATOMS: atom_id res chain seq x y z
N MET A 1 -2.08 23.19 -17.70
CA MET A 1 -1.98 23.40 -16.23
C MET A 1 -3.36 23.55 -15.58
N ILE A 2 -4.19 24.54 -15.96
CA ILE A 2 -5.51 24.77 -15.34
C ILE A 2 -6.40 23.50 -15.32
N VAL A 3 -6.49 22.79 -16.46
CA VAL A 3 -7.27 21.55 -16.56
C VAL A 3 -6.82 20.48 -15.57
N ILE A 4 -5.51 20.33 -15.36
CA ILE A 4 -4.93 19.36 -14.42
C ILE A 4 -5.31 19.74 -12.98
N ILE A 5 -5.17 21.01 -12.62
CA ILE A 5 -5.54 21.51 -11.29
C ILE A 5 -7.03 21.25 -11.02
N LEU A 6 -7.90 21.54 -12.00
CA LEU A 6 -9.33 21.24 -11.89
C LEU A 6 -9.59 19.73 -11.71
N GLN A 7 -8.91 18.87 -12.46
CA GLN A 7 -9.04 17.42 -12.30
C GLN A 7 -8.62 16.93 -10.90
N VAL A 8 -7.52 17.47 -10.36
CA VAL A 8 -7.06 17.13 -9.00
C VAL A 8 -8.06 17.62 -7.95
N ILE A 9 -8.58 18.84 -8.08
CA ILE A 9 -9.60 19.39 -7.17
C ILE A 9 -10.89 18.55 -7.25
N CYS A 10 -11.36 18.23 -8.46
CA CYS A 10 -12.51 17.36 -8.66
C CYS A 10 -12.29 15.98 -8.01
N SER A 11 -11.11 15.38 -8.21
CA SER A 11 -10.77 14.12 -7.55
C SER A 11 -10.80 14.24 -6.03
N LEU A 12 -10.19 15.28 -5.45
CA LEU A 12 -10.19 15.53 -4.01
C LEU A 12 -11.63 15.65 -3.47
N VAL A 13 -12.49 16.41 -4.15
CA VAL A 13 -13.90 16.57 -3.79
C VAL A 13 -14.65 15.24 -3.85
N VAL A 14 -14.38 14.40 -4.84
CA VAL A 14 -14.97 13.05 -4.95
C VAL A 14 -14.58 12.20 -3.74
N TRP A 15 -13.30 12.18 -3.36
CA TRP A 15 -12.83 11.40 -2.21
C TRP A 15 -13.39 11.92 -0.88
N LEU A 16 -13.44 13.25 -0.70
CA LEU A 16 -14.08 13.87 0.47
C LEU A 16 -15.57 13.56 0.56
N SER A 17 -16.28 13.61 -0.58
CA SER A 17 -17.71 13.28 -0.64
C SER A 17 -17.96 11.81 -0.32
N LEU A 18 -17.11 10.92 -0.84
CA LEU A 18 -17.18 9.48 -0.56
C LEU A 18 -16.93 9.21 0.94
N TYR A 19 -15.93 9.88 1.52
CA TYR A 19 -15.66 9.81 2.95
C TYR A 19 -16.86 10.27 3.79
N GLY A 20 -17.46 11.42 3.45
CA GLY A 20 -18.68 11.93 4.12
C GLY A 20 -19.87 10.96 4.00
N GLY A 21 -20.05 10.34 2.83
CA GLY A 21 -21.06 9.30 2.62
C GLY A 21 -20.83 8.06 3.49
N PHE A 22 -19.58 7.61 3.63
CA PHE A 22 -19.25 6.49 4.52
C PHE A 22 -19.40 6.83 5.99
N LEU A 23 -19.05 8.06 6.41
CA LEU A 23 -19.31 8.53 7.76
C LEU A 23 -20.80 8.46 8.10
N TYR A 24 -21.65 8.97 7.20
CA TYR A 24 -23.09 8.95 7.39
C TYR A 24 -23.63 7.51 7.48
N ARG A 25 -23.21 6.63 6.56
CA ARG A 25 -23.68 5.24 6.51
C ARG A 25 -23.17 4.40 7.67
N ASN A 26 -21.94 4.64 8.14
CA ASN A 26 -21.27 3.87 9.18
C ASN A 26 -21.16 4.64 10.50
N LYS A 27 -22.18 5.42 10.87
CA LYS A 27 -22.21 6.26 12.09
C LYS A 27 -21.93 5.53 13.41
N HIS A 28 -22.05 4.21 13.43
CA HIS A 28 -21.77 3.35 14.59
C HIS A 28 -20.32 2.87 14.67
N ARG A 29 -19.50 3.15 13.65
CA ARG A 29 -18.07 2.80 13.58
C ARG A 29 -17.23 4.05 13.81
N SER A 30 -15.93 3.84 14.06
CA SER A 30 -14.97 4.93 14.17
C SER A 30 -14.86 5.71 12.85
N PRO A 31 -14.48 7.00 12.88
CA PRO A 31 -14.15 7.75 11.67
C PRO A 31 -13.07 7.07 10.82
N GLU A 32 -12.09 6.41 11.47
CA GLU A 32 -11.05 5.64 10.79
C GLU A 32 -11.64 4.52 9.92
N TRP A 33 -12.70 3.83 10.35
CA TRP A 33 -13.37 2.83 9.52
C TRP A 33 -13.79 3.38 8.16
N SER A 34 -14.39 4.57 8.16
CA SER A 34 -14.85 5.23 6.93
C SER A 34 -13.67 5.65 6.06
N CYS A 35 -12.57 6.14 6.66
CA CYS A 35 -11.35 6.46 5.93
C CYS A 35 -10.73 5.20 5.29
N ARG A 36 -10.62 4.10 6.04
CA ARG A 36 -10.07 2.81 5.55
C ARG A 36 -10.90 2.23 4.41
N LEU A 37 -12.22 2.48 4.37
CA LEU A 37 -13.07 2.12 3.22
C LEU A 37 -12.72 2.95 1.98
N VAL A 38 -12.49 4.26 2.14
CA VAL A 38 -12.01 5.11 1.04
C VAL A 38 -10.65 4.64 0.54
N THR A 39 -9.71 4.36 1.44
CA THR A 39 -8.37 3.82 1.10
C THR A 39 -8.47 2.49 0.37
N LEU A 40 -9.36 1.59 0.81
CA LEU A 40 -9.57 0.30 0.15
C LEU A 40 -10.09 0.49 -1.28
N LEU A 41 -11.08 1.36 -1.48
CA LEU A 41 -11.62 1.64 -2.81
C LEU A 41 -10.60 2.29 -3.72
N HIS A 42 -9.85 3.28 -3.22
CA HIS A 42 -8.73 3.86 -3.93
C HIS A 42 -7.72 2.79 -4.36
N GLY A 43 -7.25 1.98 -3.41
CA GLY A 43 -6.26 0.94 -3.67
C GLY A 43 -6.74 -0.05 -4.75
N LEU A 44 -8.01 -0.46 -4.72
CA LEU A 44 -8.58 -1.35 -5.75
C LEU A 44 -8.65 -0.68 -7.12
N ILE A 45 -9.20 0.53 -7.21
CA ILE A 45 -9.36 1.28 -8.47
C ILE A 45 -7.98 1.56 -9.07
N VAL A 46 -7.06 2.11 -8.28
CA VAL A 46 -5.75 2.53 -8.76
C VAL A 46 -4.86 1.35 -9.09
N THR A 47 -4.88 0.26 -8.31
CA THR A 47 -4.17 -0.97 -8.68
C THR A 47 -4.63 -1.49 -10.03
N PHE A 48 -5.95 -1.56 -10.25
CA PHE A 48 -6.50 -2.06 -11.51
C PHE A 48 -6.09 -1.18 -12.70
N PHE A 49 -6.34 0.12 -12.63
CA PHE A 49 -6.04 1.03 -13.75
C PHE A 49 -4.54 1.21 -13.98
N SER A 50 -3.72 1.34 -12.92
CA SER A 50 -2.27 1.46 -13.08
C SER A 50 -1.65 0.19 -13.65
N GLY A 51 -2.15 -0.99 -13.24
CA GLY A 51 -1.77 -2.27 -13.81
C GLY A 51 -2.15 -2.39 -15.28
N TYR A 52 -3.37 -2.00 -15.66
CA TYR A 52 -3.79 -1.93 -17.05
C TYR A 52 -2.89 -1.02 -17.89
N ILE A 53 -2.59 0.19 -17.40
CA ILE A 53 -1.70 1.12 -18.09
C ILE A 53 -0.30 0.55 -18.25
N ALA A 54 0.25 -0.03 -17.17
CA ALA A 54 1.62 -0.54 -17.18
C ALA A 54 1.77 -1.81 -18.04
N LEU A 55 0.75 -2.66 -18.09
CA LEU A 55 0.85 -4.00 -18.67
C LEU A 55 0.22 -4.15 -20.05
N ILE A 56 -0.75 -3.30 -20.40
CA ILE A 56 -1.58 -3.47 -21.60
C ILE A 56 -1.55 -2.20 -22.47
N ASP A 57 -1.90 -1.04 -21.91
CA ASP A 57 -2.01 0.22 -22.68
C ASP A 57 -0.64 0.76 -23.13
N GLY A 58 0.34 0.73 -22.21
CA GLY A 58 1.66 1.29 -22.40
C GLY A 58 1.72 2.81 -22.22
N PRO A 59 2.89 3.44 -22.48
CA PRO A 59 4.16 2.83 -22.86
C PRO A 59 4.76 1.89 -21.80
N TRP A 60 5.72 1.03 -22.19
CA TRP A 60 6.30 0.06 -21.25
C TRP A 60 7.29 0.73 -20.27
N PRO A 61 7.12 0.59 -18.94
CA PRO A 61 7.90 1.33 -17.95
C PRO A 61 9.39 0.98 -17.90
N LEU A 62 9.78 -0.20 -18.39
CA LEU A 62 11.19 -0.62 -18.38
C LEU A 62 12.00 -0.12 -19.58
N THR A 63 11.34 0.48 -20.58
CA THR A 63 11.98 0.91 -21.83
C THR A 63 11.66 2.36 -22.19
N HIS A 64 10.52 2.88 -21.73
CA HIS A 64 10.01 4.21 -22.07
C HIS A 64 10.02 5.18 -20.87
N ALA A 65 10.92 4.96 -19.90
CA ALA A 65 11.07 5.89 -18.78
C ALA A 65 11.49 7.28 -19.27
N GLY A 66 10.83 8.33 -18.75
CA GLY A 66 11.06 9.73 -19.14
C GLY A 66 10.24 10.21 -20.35
N TYR A 67 9.37 9.37 -20.92
CA TYR A 67 8.53 9.74 -22.07
C TYR A 67 7.41 10.72 -21.68
N PRO A 68 6.82 11.45 -22.64
CA PRO A 68 5.65 12.29 -22.41
C PRO A 68 4.48 11.51 -21.81
N ASN A 69 3.72 12.16 -20.93
CA ASN A 69 2.59 11.53 -20.25
C ASN A 69 1.43 11.29 -21.23
N THR A 70 0.80 10.12 -21.15
CA THR A 70 -0.45 9.86 -21.87
C THR A 70 -1.65 10.47 -21.14
N ALA A 71 -2.76 10.68 -21.85
CA ALA A 71 -3.98 11.22 -21.23
C ALA A 71 -4.53 10.32 -20.11
N LEU A 72 -4.47 9.00 -20.30
CA LEU A 72 -4.92 8.02 -19.31
C LEU A 72 -4.00 8.01 -18.07
N GLN A 73 -2.69 8.10 -18.27
CA GLN A 73 -1.73 8.28 -17.18
C GLN A 73 -2.02 9.56 -16.40
N VAL A 74 -2.20 10.70 -17.08
CA VAL A 74 -2.52 11.98 -16.41
C VAL A 74 -3.81 11.86 -15.60
N CYS A 75 -4.86 11.27 -16.17
CA CYS A 75 -6.14 11.07 -15.47
C CYS A 75 -5.95 10.26 -14.19
N LEU A 76 -5.23 9.13 -14.26
CA LEU A 76 -4.95 8.30 -13.09
C LEU A 76 -4.08 9.01 -12.05
N MET A 77 -3.07 9.77 -12.48
CA MET A 77 -2.22 10.56 -11.58
C MET A 77 -3.01 11.66 -10.87
N CYS A 78 -3.95 12.32 -11.56
CA CYS A 78 -4.86 13.29 -10.94
C CYS A 78 -5.78 12.62 -9.90
N LEU A 79 -6.34 11.45 -10.24
CA LEU A 79 -7.17 10.66 -9.32
C LEU A 79 -6.39 10.25 -8.06
N SER A 80 -5.15 9.81 -8.23
CA SER A 80 -4.28 9.40 -7.13
C SER A 80 -3.79 10.57 -6.30
N LEU A 81 -3.42 11.69 -6.93
CA LEU A 81 -2.99 12.88 -6.21
C LEU A 81 -4.12 13.46 -5.36
N GLY A 82 -5.35 13.52 -5.90
CA GLY A 82 -6.52 13.94 -5.12
C GLY A 82 -6.77 13.05 -3.90
N TYR A 83 -6.62 11.73 -4.05
CA TYR A 83 -6.71 10.79 -2.93
C TYR A 83 -5.59 11.01 -1.91
N PHE A 84 -4.32 11.08 -2.36
CA PHE A 84 -3.19 11.20 -1.43
C PHE A 84 -3.20 12.53 -0.66
N LEU A 85 -3.74 13.60 -1.24
CA LEU A 85 -3.97 14.85 -0.52
C LEU A 85 -5.03 14.68 0.58
N PHE A 86 -6.13 13.99 0.29
CA PHE A 86 -7.13 13.64 1.29
C PHE A 86 -6.51 12.79 2.42
N ASP A 87 -5.83 11.70 2.05
CA ASP A 87 -5.31 10.71 2.98
C ASP A 87 -4.17 11.26 3.86
N LEU A 88 -3.26 12.04 3.27
CA LEU A 88 -2.20 12.73 4.01
C LEU A 88 -2.80 13.73 5.01
N SER A 89 -3.80 14.52 4.58
CA SER A 89 -4.48 15.48 5.46
C SER A 89 -5.17 14.77 6.62
N TRP A 90 -5.82 13.63 6.34
CA TRP A 90 -6.46 12.79 7.34
C TRP A 90 -5.43 12.24 8.35
N CYS A 91 -4.33 11.68 7.86
CA CYS A 91 -3.27 11.12 8.70
C CYS A 91 -2.61 12.16 9.60
N ILE A 92 -2.41 13.39 9.11
CA ILE A 92 -1.86 14.50 9.90
C ILE A 92 -2.87 14.93 10.97
N TYR A 93 -4.14 15.10 10.60
CA TYR A 93 -5.17 15.59 11.53
C TYR A 93 -5.45 14.59 12.65
N PHE A 94 -5.59 13.30 12.32
CA PHE A 94 -5.91 12.25 13.29
C PHE A 94 -4.68 11.59 13.92
N GLN A 95 -3.46 11.94 13.46
CA GLN A 95 -2.20 11.32 13.89
C GLN A 95 -2.25 9.79 13.83
N SER A 96 -2.92 9.25 12.81
CA SER A 96 -3.27 7.82 12.72
C SER A 96 -2.12 6.93 12.27
N GLU A 97 -1.09 7.51 11.65
CA GLU A 97 -0.01 6.79 10.99
C GLU A 97 1.37 7.26 11.49
N GLY A 98 2.36 6.36 11.45
CA GLY A 98 3.72 6.66 11.88
C GLY A 98 4.53 7.47 10.85
N ASN A 99 5.66 8.04 11.29
CA ASN A 99 6.52 8.92 10.49
C ASN A 99 6.97 8.30 9.15
N LEU A 100 7.20 6.99 9.10
CA LEU A 100 7.60 6.30 7.87
C LEU A 100 6.49 6.32 6.82
N MET A 101 5.24 6.10 7.24
CA MET A 101 4.07 6.17 6.37
C MET A 101 3.81 7.61 5.93
N LEU A 102 3.90 8.58 6.84
CA LEU A 102 3.78 9.99 6.47
C LEU A 102 4.84 10.42 5.44
N SER A 103 6.09 9.98 5.61
CA SER A 103 7.16 10.24 4.64
C SER A 103 6.87 9.62 3.28
N HIS A 104 6.32 8.40 3.25
CA HIS A 104 5.84 7.74 2.03
C HIS A 104 4.77 8.58 1.34
N HIS A 105 3.74 9.04 2.06
CA HIS A 105 2.68 9.87 1.49
C HIS A 105 3.19 11.22 0.99
N MET A 106 4.09 11.89 1.73
CA MET A 106 4.68 13.16 1.30
C MET A 106 5.47 12.98 0.00
N LEU A 107 6.30 11.94 -0.10
CA LEU A 107 7.03 11.61 -1.33
C LEU A 107 6.08 11.29 -2.49
N SER A 108 5.01 10.53 -2.25
CA SER A 108 3.99 10.24 -3.25
C SER A 108 3.31 11.51 -3.76
N VAL A 109 2.84 12.40 -2.87
CA VAL A 109 2.21 13.68 -3.24
C VAL A 109 3.19 14.54 -4.05
N SER A 110 4.43 14.71 -3.58
CA SER A 110 5.43 15.51 -4.27
C SER A 110 5.79 14.93 -5.64
N GLY A 111 5.97 13.61 -5.75
CA GLY A 111 6.32 12.94 -7.01
C GLY A 111 5.20 13.03 -8.05
N LEU A 112 3.96 12.79 -7.63
CA LEU A 112 2.78 12.91 -8.51
C LEU A 112 2.57 14.34 -9.00
N ALA A 113 2.64 15.32 -8.08
CA ALA A 113 2.54 16.72 -8.45
C ALA A 113 3.66 17.12 -9.43
N PHE A 114 4.89 16.67 -9.19
CA PHE A 114 6.02 16.97 -10.06
C PHE A 114 5.85 16.42 -11.48
N VAL A 115 5.45 15.15 -11.62
CA VAL A 115 5.22 14.54 -12.94
C VAL A 115 4.09 15.20 -13.70
N LEU A 116 3.02 15.59 -13.00
CA LEU A 116 1.90 16.33 -13.60
C LEU A 116 2.33 17.73 -14.08
N MET A 117 3.22 18.41 -13.35
CA MET A 117 3.71 19.73 -13.72
C MET A 117 4.66 19.68 -14.93
N ILE A 118 5.55 18.70 -14.97
CA ILE A 118 6.54 18.54 -16.04
C ILE A 118 5.91 17.97 -17.32
N GLY A 119 4.88 17.12 -17.19
CA GLY A 119 4.24 16.46 -18.33
C GLY A 119 5.05 15.29 -18.92
N LYS A 120 6.04 14.80 -18.19
CA LYS A 120 6.86 13.62 -18.57
C LYS A 120 7.00 12.68 -17.39
N SER A 121 7.35 11.43 -17.69
CA SER A 121 7.72 10.39 -16.73
C SER A 121 6.56 9.76 -15.95
N ALA A 122 5.32 9.95 -16.40
CA ALA A 122 4.18 9.25 -15.81
C ALA A 122 4.21 7.74 -16.07
N THR A 123 4.95 7.28 -17.07
CA THR A 123 5.10 5.84 -17.37
C THR A 123 5.74 5.09 -16.19
N GLU A 124 6.91 5.53 -15.73
CA GLU A 124 7.59 4.92 -14.58
C GLU A 124 6.87 5.21 -13.27
N ILE A 125 6.32 6.41 -13.08
CA ILE A 125 5.57 6.72 -11.86
C ILE A 125 4.29 5.90 -11.79
N ASN A 126 3.63 5.61 -12.91
CA ASN A 126 2.50 4.68 -12.97
C ASN A 126 2.90 3.28 -12.52
N ALA A 127 4.08 2.80 -12.96
CA ALA A 127 4.60 1.53 -12.51
C ALA A 127 4.91 1.53 -10.99
N VAL A 128 5.51 2.61 -10.48
CA VAL A 128 5.76 2.79 -9.03
C VAL A 128 4.45 2.80 -8.25
N VAL A 129 3.42 3.50 -8.73
CA VAL A 129 2.08 3.52 -8.15
C VAL A 129 1.48 2.12 -8.15
N PHE A 130 1.54 1.39 -9.27
CA PHE A 130 1.02 0.02 -9.36
C PHE A 130 1.65 -0.93 -8.34
N VAL A 131 2.99 -1.01 -8.33
CA VAL A 131 3.68 -1.91 -7.40
C VAL A 131 3.50 -1.49 -5.95
N SER A 132 3.29 -0.20 -5.69
CA SER A 132 2.98 0.29 -4.35
C SER A 132 1.55 -0.09 -3.94
N GLU A 133 0.55 0.28 -4.73
CA GLU A 133 -0.86 0.14 -4.35
C GLU A 133 -1.38 -1.30 -4.35
N ILE A 134 -0.78 -2.23 -5.11
CA ILE A 134 -1.28 -3.62 -5.17
C ILE A 134 -1.31 -4.34 -3.82
N THR A 135 -0.46 -3.92 -2.88
CA THR A 135 -0.43 -4.46 -1.51
C THR A 135 -1.42 -3.77 -0.56
N ASN A 136 -1.93 -2.60 -0.92
CA ASN A 136 -2.77 -1.76 -0.07
C ASN A 136 -4.14 -2.40 0.26
N PRO A 137 -4.89 -2.99 -0.70
CA PRO A 137 -6.14 -3.69 -0.37
C PRO A 137 -5.98 -4.76 0.71
N LEU A 138 -4.84 -5.47 0.74
CA LEU A 138 -4.54 -6.47 1.76
C LEU A 138 -4.21 -5.84 3.11
N LEU A 139 -3.53 -4.70 3.12
CA LEU A 139 -3.29 -3.92 4.34
C LEU A 139 -4.61 -3.45 4.95
N GLN A 140 -5.53 -2.93 4.12
CA GLN A 140 -6.86 -2.51 4.57
C GLN A 140 -7.69 -3.70 5.05
N LEU A 141 -7.71 -4.80 4.30
CA LEU A 141 -8.42 -6.02 4.70
C LEU A 141 -7.91 -6.55 6.05
N ARG A 142 -6.59 -6.55 6.27
CA ARG A 142 -5.97 -6.90 7.54
C ARG A 142 -6.46 -6.01 8.69
N TRP A 143 -6.54 -4.70 8.47
CA TRP A 143 -7.09 -3.75 9.45
C TRP A 143 -8.54 -4.08 9.79
N PHE A 144 -9.40 -4.28 8.77
CA PHE A 144 -10.81 -4.65 8.98
C PHE A 144 -10.97 -5.98 9.73
N LEU A 145 -10.15 -6.99 9.42
CA LEU A 145 -10.18 -8.26 10.13
C LEU A 145 -9.84 -8.11 11.61
N ARG A 146 -8.93 -7.19 11.96
CA ARG A 146 -8.60 -6.89 13.37
C ARG A 146 -9.76 -6.20 14.06
N GLU A 147 -10.33 -5.19 13.42
CA GLU A 147 -11.45 -4.42 13.95
C GLU A 147 -12.72 -5.28 14.13
N MET A 148 -12.92 -6.31 13.31
CA MET A 148 -14.00 -7.28 13.45
C MET A 148 -13.67 -8.47 14.37
N GLY A 149 -12.51 -8.48 15.03
CA GLY A 149 -12.08 -9.58 15.91
C GLY A 149 -11.79 -10.91 15.19
N SER A 150 -11.76 -10.91 13.85
CA SER A 150 -11.61 -12.11 13.02
C SER A 150 -10.18 -12.34 12.53
N TYR A 151 -9.21 -11.52 12.91
CA TYR A 151 -7.82 -11.61 12.42
C TYR A 151 -7.10 -12.93 12.72
N HIS A 152 -7.49 -13.64 13.78
CA HIS A 152 -6.81 -14.88 14.19
C HIS A 152 -7.25 -16.14 13.41
N ASN A 153 -8.14 -15.99 12.43
CA ASN A 153 -8.59 -17.09 11.58
C ASN A 153 -7.63 -17.34 10.39
N LEU A 154 -7.93 -18.39 9.61
CA LEU A 154 -7.19 -18.73 8.38
C LEU A 154 -7.12 -17.56 7.39
N LEU A 155 -8.18 -16.75 7.29
CA LEU A 155 -8.22 -15.61 6.38
C LEU A 155 -7.18 -14.55 6.76
N GLY A 156 -7.02 -14.24 8.05
CA GLY A 156 -5.98 -13.31 8.51
C GLY A 156 -4.56 -13.81 8.23
N ASP A 157 -4.35 -15.12 8.26
CA ASP A 157 -3.07 -15.72 7.85
C ASP A 157 -2.84 -15.62 6.34
N VAL A 158 -3.84 -15.97 5.52
CA VAL A 158 -3.76 -15.85 4.05
C VAL A 158 -3.45 -14.41 3.63
N VAL A 159 -4.12 -13.43 4.24
CA VAL A 159 -3.90 -12.01 3.97
C VAL A 159 -2.47 -11.59 4.31
N ASP A 160 -1.95 -11.99 5.47
CA ASP A 160 -0.56 -11.67 5.85
C ASP A 160 0.45 -12.32 4.89
N TYR A 161 0.26 -13.59 4.50
CA TYR A 161 1.16 -14.27 3.56
C TYR A 161 1.14 -13.65 2.17
N LEU A 162 -0.06 -13.36 1.64
CA LEU A 162 -0.20 -12.73 0.33
C LEU A 162 0.39 -11.31 0.33
N PHE A 163 0.17 -10.56 1.41
CA PHE A 163 0.78 -9.24 1.58
C PHE A 163 2.31 -9.31 1.51
N VAL A 164 2.94 -10.21 2.29
CA VAL A 164 4.40 -10.37 2.28
C VAL A 164 4.92 -10.81 0.91
N PHE A 165 4.23 -11.76 0.27
CA PHE A 165 4.60 -12.25 -1.06
C PHE A 165 4.58 -11.14 -2.11
N LEU A 166 3.49 -10.39 -2.20
CA LEU A 166 3.37 -9.27 -3.14
C LEU A 166 4.34 -8.13 -2.81
N PHE A 167 4.57 -7.86 -1.52
CA PHE A 167 5.53 -6.85 -1.10
C PHE A 167 6.95 -7.20 -1.57
N LEU A 168 7.39 -8.45 -1.35
CA LEU A 168 8.72 -8.88 -1.79
C LEU A 168 8.82 -8.95 -3.33
N GLY A 169 7.84 -9.58 -3.99
CA GLY A 169 7.88 -9.79 -5.43
C GLY A 169 7.73 -8.50 -6.24
N LEU A 170 6.81 -7.62 -5.86
CA LEU A 170 6.48 -6.43 -6.65
C LEU A 170 7.16 -5.18 -6.12
N ARG A 171 7.06 -4.87 -4.82
CA ARG A 171 7.67 -3.64 -4.28
C ARG A 171 9.19 -3.73 -4.19
N ILE A 172 9.76 -4.88 -3.83
CA ILE A 172 11.22 -5.04 -3.76
C ILE A 172 11.80 -5.46 -5.11
N ALA A 173 11.47 -6.65 -5.63
CA ALA A 173 12.08 -7.12 -6.88
C ALA A 173 11.60 -6.31 -8.10
N GLY A 174 10.29 -6.13 -8.27
CA GLY A 174 9.74 -5.26 -9.33
C GLY A 174 10.19 -3.80 -9.21
N GLY A 175 10.24 -3.28 -7.98
CA GLY A 175 10.78 -1.96 -7.68
C GLY A 175 12.24 -1.79 -8.10
N ALA A 176 13.08 -2.80 -7.91
CA ALA A 176 14.47 -2.78 -8.35
C ALA A 176 14.59 -2.62 -9.88
N TRP A 177 13.76 -3.32 -10.65
CA TRP A 177 13.75 -3.19 -12.12
C TRP A 177 13.27 -1.81 -12.56
N ILE A 178 12.26 -1.23 -11.90
CA ILE A 178 11.81 0.13 -12.20
C ILE A 178 12.91 1.14 -11.90
N VAL A 179 13.55 1.04 -10.72
CA VAL A 179 14.68 1.91 -10.36
C VAL A 179 15.80 1.79 -11.40
N GLN A 180 16.17 0.58 -11.80
CA GLN A 180 17.19 0.36 -12.81
C GLN A 180 16.83 1.02 -14.15
N SER A 181 15.58 0.86 -14.62
CA SER A 181 15.07 1.53 -15.82
C SER A 181 15.19 3.06 -15.72
N VAL A 182 14.74 3.63 -14.60
CA VAL A 182 14.76 5.08 -14.38
C VAL A 182 16.18 5.64 -14.31
N MET A 183 17.12 4.91 -13.68
CA MET A 183 18.50 5.34 -13.54
C MET A 183 19.30 5.26 -14.85
N THR A 184 18.97 4.29 -15.71
CA THR A 184 19.66 4.07 -16.98
C THR A 184 19.07 4.87 -18.13
N SER A 185 17.80 5.27 -18.06
CA SER A 185 17.16 6.05 -19.11
C SER A 185 17.77 7.45 -19.26
N PRO A 186 18.19 7.88 -20.46
CA PRO A 186 18.73 9.22 -20.69
C PRO A 186 17.66 10.32 -20.61
N ASN A 187 16.39 9.96 -20.70
CA ASN A 187 15.27 10.90 -20.77
C ASN A 187 14.69 11.27 -19.40
N THR A 188 15.11 10.58 -18.33
CA THR A 188 14.59 10.81 -16.98
C THR A 188 15.26 12.01 -16.33
N ILE A 189 14.43 12.88 -15.75
CA ILE A 189 14.91 14.09 -15.07
C ILE A 189 15.58 13.70 -13.75
N TRP A 190 16.71 14.33 -13.43
CA TRP A 190 17.50 14.07 -12.23
C TRP A 190 16.70 14.10 -10.92
N MET A 191 15.80 15.08 -10.75
CA MET A 191 14.97 15.15 -9.55
C MET A 191 14.03 13.95 -9.43
N LEU A 192 13.50 13.44 -10.55
CA LEU A 192 12.66 12.25 -10.56
C LEU A 192 13.45 11.00 -10.17
N ARG A 193 14.69 10.86 -10.68
CA ARG A 193 15.59 9.77 -10.28
C ARG A 193 15.75 9.75 -8.75
N GLY A 194 16.06 10.91 -8.16
CA GLY A 194 16.15 11.06 -6.71
C GLY A 194 14.86 10.66 -5.99
N GLY A 195 13.71 11.10 -6.48
CA GLY A 195 12.40 10.76 -5.90
C GLY A 195 12.07 9.26 -5.96
N VAL A 196 12.29 8.61 -7.11
CA VAL A 196 12.07 7.16 -7.27
C VAL A 196 13.01 6.36 -6.38
N LEU A 197 14.29 6.78 -6.26
CA LEU A 197 15.23 6.15 -5.35
C LEU A 197 14.82 6.32 -3.88
N ALA A 198 14.41 7.52 -3.49
CA ALA A 198 13.93 7.79 -2.13
C ALA A 198 12.71 6.92 -1.79
N MET A 199 11.75 6.80 -2.71
CA MET A 199 10.58 5.93 -2.55
C MET A 199 10.96 4.44 -2.42
N TYR A 200 11.98 4.00 -3.15
CA TYR A 200 12.51 2.65 -3.04
C TYR A 200 13.20 2.40 -1.69
N VAL A 201 13.96 3.38 -1.17
CA VAL A 201 14.54 3.32 0.19
C VAL A 201 13.45 3.20 1.26
N VAL A 202 12.36 3.96 1.13
CA VAL A 202 11.20 3.83 2.03
C VAL A 202 10.58 2.43 1.95
N SER A 203 10.52 1.83 0.77
CA SER A 203 10.05 0.44 0.60
C SER A 203 10.95 -0.57 1.31
N TRP A 204 12.26 -0.36 1.31
CA TRP A 204 13.20 -1.17 2.10
C TRP A 204 13.06 -0.96 3.61
N ALA A 205 12.80 0.26 4.06
CA ALA A 205 12.52 0.52 5.47
C ALA A 205 11.26 -0.25 5.93
N PHE A 206 10.18 -0.23 5.15
CA PHE A 206 9.01 -1.06 5.41
C PHE A 206 9.32 -2.56 5.39
N MET A 207 10.23 -3.02 4.52
CA MET A 207 10.65 -4.42 4.50
C MET A 207 11.28 -4.86 5.83
N LEU A 208 12.06 -4.00 6.49
CA LEU A 208 12.64 -4.31 7.80
C LEU A 208 11.54 -4.50 8.86
N ASP A 209 10.52 -3.64 8.86
CA ASP A 209 9.37 -3.77 9.75
C ASP A 209 8.59 -5.06 9.49
N ILE A 210 8.37 -5.40 8.22
CA ILE A 210 7.67 -6.63 7.80
C ILE A 210 8.45 -7.87 8.21
N LEU A 211 9.78 -7.89 8.03
CA LEU A 211 10.62 -8.99 8.49
C LEU A 211 10.58 -9.14 10.00
N SER A 212 10.61 -8.04 10.76
CA SER A 212 10.46 -8.07 12.22
C SER A 212 9.10 -8.65 12.64
N PHE A 213 8.04 -8.31 11.91
CA PHE A 213 6.68 -8.81 12.15
C PHE A 213 6.59 -10.30 11.83
N ALA A 214 7.08 -10.73 10.66
CA ALA A 214 7.07 -12.12 10.21
C ALA A 214 7.85 -13.02 11.17
N ARG A 215 9.03 -12.58 11.65
CA ARG A 215 9.82 -13.27 12.66
C ARG A 215 9.02 -13.45 13.96
N ARG A 216 8.46 -12.35 14.51
CA ARG A 216 7.66 -12.39 15.75
C ARG A 216 6.46 -13.33 15.64
N LYS A 217 5.72 -13.29 14.52
CA LYS A 217 4.56 -14.14 14.29
C LYS A 217 4.94 -15.62 14.15
N THR A 218 5.99 -15.91 13.39
CA THR A 218 6.49 -17.29 13.19
C THR A 218 6.98 -17.89 14.50
N THR A 219 7.75 -17.14 15.29
CA THR A 219 8.23 -17.59 16.61
C THR A 219 7.07 -17.91 17.56
N LYS A 220 6.04 -17.05 17.64
CA LYS A 220 4.86 -17.31 18.47
C LYS A 220 4.12 -18.59 18.06
N LYS A 221 3.91 -18.79 16.75
CA LYS A 221 3.26 -20.00 16.23
C LYS A 221 4.09 -21.26 16.48
N TYR A 222 5.40 -21.17 16.29
CA TYR A 222 6.33 -22.27 16.55
C TYR A 222 6.29 -22.69 18.02
N PHE A 223 6.35 -21.74 18.97
CA PHE A 223 6.23 -22.04 20.40
C PHE A 223 4.86 -22.62 20.77
N ALA A 224 3.77 -22.09 20.21
CA ALA A 224 2.43 -22.64 20.45
C ALA A 224 2.33 -24.10 19.96
N TRP A 225 2.79 -24.38 18.74
CA TRP A 225 2.84 -25.73 18.18
C TRP A 225 3.72 -26.67 19.02
N LYS A 226 4.91 -26.21 19.44
CA LYS A 226 5.81 -27.00 20.29
C LYS A 226 5.16 -27.34 21.63
N ASN A 227 4.48 -26.37 22.27
CA ASN A 227 3.80 -26.58 23.54
C ASN A 227 2.63 -27.57 23.41
N GLU A 228 1.83 -27.48 22.35
CA GLU A 228 0.75 -28.44 22.07
C GLU A 228 1.30 -29.85 21.80
N LYS A 229 2.39 -29.97 21.02
CA LYS A 229 3.05 -31.26 20.78
C LYS A 229 3.65 -31.87 22.05
N MET A 230 4.16 -31.05 22.97
CA MET A 230 4.68 -31.52 24.27
C MET A 230 3.54 -31.96 25.20
N LYS A 231 2.42 -31.24 25.26
CA LYS A 231 1.22 -31.69 26.00
C LYS A 231 0.64 -32.99 25.45
N GLY A 232 0.66 -33.18 24.13
CA GLY A 232 0.23 -34.42 23.49
C GLY A 232 1.14 -35.62 23.77
N LYS A 233 2.41 -35.40 24.15
CA LYS A 233 3.37 -36.46 24.50
C LYS A 233 3.35 -36.85 25.99
N PHE A 234 2.85 -35.97 26.86
CA PHE A 234 2.65 -36.26 28.28
C PHE A 234 1.15 -36.16 28.57
N PRO A 235 0.36 -37.24 28.33
CA PRO A 235 -1.01 -37.28 28.82
C PRO A 235 -0.94 -37.02 30.32
N LYS A 236 -1.84 -36.18 30.85
CA LYS A 236 -2.01 -36.03 32.30
C LYS A 236 -2.12 -37.44 32.89
N GLU A 237 -1.09 -37.89 33.61
CA GLU A 237 -1.25 -38.95 34.59
C GLU A 237 -2.22 -38.38 35.61
N ASN A 238 -3.50 -38.68 35.41
CA ASN A 238 -4.51 -38.51 36.43
C ASN A 238 -4.12 -39.45 37.56
N GLY A 239 -3.37 -38.91 38.51
CA GLY A 239 -3.07 -39.54 39.79
C GLY A 239 -4.38 -39.80 40.52
N HIS A 240 -5.02 -40.92 40.20
CA HIS A 240 -5.86 -41.63 41.14
C HIS A 240 -4.94 -42.08 42.27
N LEU A 241 -4.84 -41.25 43.32
CA LEU A 241 -4.44 -41.73 44.63
C LEU A 241 -5.49 -42.78 45.04
N PRO A 242 -5.11 -44.05 45.29
CA PRO A 242 -6.01 -44.95 45.95
C PRO A 242 -6.26 -44.40 47.36
N LYS A 243 -7.53 -44.27 47.73
CA LYS A 243 -7.91 -44.21 49.13
C LYS A 243 -7.70 -45.60 49.74
N CYS A 244 -7.11 -45.59 50.94
CA CYS A 244 -6.80 -46.70 51.85
C CYS A 244 -5.47 -47.40 51.61
#